data_AF-A0AA39CI73-F1
#
_entry.id   AF-A0AA39CI73-F1
#
_cell.length_a   1.000
_cell.length_b   1.000
_cell.length_c   1.000
_cell.angle_alpha   90.00
_cell.angle_beta   90.00
_cell.angle_gamma   90.00
#
_symmetry.space_group_name_H-M   'P 1'
#
loop_
_entity.id
_entity.type
_entity.pdbx_description
1 polymer ?
#
loop_
_entity_poly.entity_id
_entity_poly.type
_entity_poly.pdbx_seq_one_letter_code
_entity_poly.pdbx_strand_id
1 'polypeptide(L)'
;MAKTTRTQRRYRRAMAAALEIEESRSADQHQSHRLQAVGEKRQLQSVGKVEHGQRSKEEGAKDTTIDHPENEDFPLPIQPATDAEKAEVVTQYAELFCSHIDMKFADTSNRVELLNRQVMETVRRSKCTNVRKFHDFYDQWYPKRLKDTPDMMNEVGLELNEFEIVQDWWWEHCIELPTQSGRRGFVVDVFGRLKEELDVLRMYETIDALFEEYKHASAKAC
;
A
#
# COMPACT_ATOMS: atom_id res chain seq x y z
N MET A 1 30.01 8.69 19.20
CA MET A 1 29.29 7.96 18.14
C MET A 1 27.84 7.77 18.59
N ALA A 2 26.89 8.42 17.92
CA ALA A 2 25.48 8.35 18.30
C ALA A 2 24.92 6.96 17.98
N LYS A 3 24.44 6.23 18.99
CA LYS A 3 23.73 4.97 18.81
C LYS A 3 22.40 5.29 18.14
N THR A 4 22.27 4.98 16.85
CA THR A 4 20.98 4.99 16.14
C THR A 4 19.99 4.19 16.96
N THR A 5 18.89 4.81 17.38
CA THR A 5 17.89 4.15 18.23
C THR A 5 17.21 3.02 17.45
N ARG A 6 16.74 1.98 18.15
CA ARG A 6 16.05 0.82 17.56
C ARG A 6 14.90 1.26 16.63
N THR A 7 14.15 2.27 17.05
CA THR A 7 13.11 2.96 16.27
C THR A 7 13.63 3.60 14.98
N GLN A 8 14.80 4.25 15.00
CA GLN A 8 15.40 4.83 13.79
C GLN A 8 15.85 3.76 12.78
N ARG A 9 16.26 2.57 13.23
CA ARG A 9 16.57 1.46 12.32
C ARG A 9 15.32 0.90 11.66
N ARG A 10 14.24 0.75 12.43
CA ARG A 10 12.92 0.31 11.92
C ARG A 10 12.37 1.31 10.91
N TYR A 11 12.38 2.60 11.24
CA TYR A 11 11.99 3.69 10.33
C TYR A 11 12.79 3.65 9.02
N ARG A 12 14.12 3.52 9.07
CA ARG A 12 14.95 3.45 7.87
C ARG A 12 14.67 2.23 6.99
N ARG A 13 14.37 1.07 7.59
CA ARG A 13 14.04 -0.15 6.83
C ARG A 13 12.67 -0.06 6.19
N ALA A 14 11.66 0.38 6.92
CA ALA A 14 10.33 0.57 6.37
C ALA A 14 10.32 1.63 5.26
N MET A 15 11.05 2.73 5.44
CA MET A 15 11.27 3.73 4.39
C MET A 15 11.96 3.15 3.15
N ALA A 16 13.00 2.33 3.33
CA ALA A 16 13.69 1.68 2.21
C ALA A 16 12.78 0.70 1.46
N ALA A 17 12.04 -0.16 2.18
CA ALA A 17 11.10 -1.11 1.60
C ALA A 17 9.99 -0.41 0.81
N ALA A 18 9.61 0.79 1.24
CA ALA A 18 8.57 1.56 0.60
C ALA A 18 9.07 2.35 -0.62
N LEU A 19 10.32 2.85 -0.60
CA LEU A 19 11.00 3.36 -1.79
C LEU A 19 11.20 2.27 -2.86
N GLU A 20 11.48 1.03 -2.47
CA GLU A 20 11.56 -0.09 -3.40
C GLU A 20 10.22 -0.39 -4.09
N ILE A 21 9.07 -0.11 -3.45
CA ILE A 21 7.74 -0.21 -4.11
C ILE A 21 7.67 0.80 -5.25
N GLU A 22 8.08 2.04 -4.98
CA GLU A 22 8.02 3.14 -5.93
C GLU A 22 8.93 2.87 -7.14
N GLU A 23 10.15 2.39 -6.90
CA GLU A 23 11.08 1.98 -7.97
C GLU A 23 10.54 0.80 -8.79
N SER A 24 9.96 -0.22 -8.14
CA SER A 24 9.39 -1.39 -8.82
C SER A 24 8.20 -1.00 -9.69
N ARG A 25 7.31 -0.12 -9.20
CA ARG A 25 6.16 0.38 -9.97
C ARG A 25 6.59 1.28 -11.13
N SER A 26 7.60 2.13 -10.92
CA SER A 26 8.18 2.95 -11.99
C SER A 26 8.78 2.07 -13.08
N ALA A 27 9.50 1.00 -12.70
CA ALA A 27 10.07 0.04 -13.64
C ALA A 27 9.01 -0.74 -14.43
N ASP A 28 7.94 -1.20 -13.76
CA ASP A 28 6.82 -1.90 -14.41
C ASP A 28 6.05 -0.98 -15.36
N GLN A 29 5.87 0.30 -14.99
CA GLN A 29 5.24 1.30 -15.84
C GLN A 29 6.09 1.57 -17.09
N HIS A 30 7.41 1.72 -16.94
CA HIS A 30 8.33 1.86 -18.08
C HIS A 30 8.40 0.61 -18.97
N GLN A 31 8.33 -0.60 -18.41
CA GLN A 31 8.32 -1.84 -19.17
C GLN A 31 7.00 -2.04 -19.92
N SER A 32 5.87 -1.66 -19.33
CA SER A 32 4.55 -1.64 -19.99
C SER A 32 4.52 -0.70 -21.19
N HIS A 33 4.99 0.55 -21.03
CA HIS A 33 5.11 1.51 -22.13
C HIS A 33 6.04 0.99 -23.25
N ARG A 34 7.13 0.30 -22.90
CA ARG A 34 8.06 -0.26 -23.89
C ARG A 34 7.46 -1.44 -24.67
N LEU A 35 6.64 -2.27 -24.04
CA LEU A 35 5.94 -3.38 -24.71
C LEU A 35 4.82 -2.87 -25.63
N GLN A 36 4.11 -1.81 -25.24
CA GLN A 36 3.13 -1.14 -26.11
C GLN A 36 3.78 -0.51 -27.34
N ALA A 37 4.89 0.22 -27.16
CA ALA A 37 5.65 0.82 -28.27
C ALA A 37 6.23 -0.22 -29.25
N VAL A 38 6.53 -1.44 -28.78
CA VAL A 38 6.99 -2.56 -29.64
C VAL A 38 5.82 -3.22 -30.38
N GLY A 39 4.63 -3.28 -29.76
CA GLY A 39 3.40 -3.76 -30.39
C GLY A 39 2.96 -2.88 -31.56
N GLU A 40 3.00 -1.56 -31.39
CA GLU A 40 2.64 -0.58 -32.44
C GLU A 40 3.62 -0.60 -33.62
N LYS A 41 4.94 -0.76 -33.36
CA LYS A 41 5.94 -0.89 -34.42
C LYS A 41 5.76 -2.16 -35.26
N ARG A 42 5.21 -3.24 -34.70
CA ARG A 42 4.91 -4.47 -35.45
C ARG A 42 3.66 -4.34 -36.33
N GLN A 43 2.64 -3.59 -35.91
CA GLN A 43 1.45 -3.33 -36.74
C GLN A 43 1.77 -2.41 -37.93
N LEU A 44 2.67 -1.45 -37.75
CA LEU A 44 3.08 -0.53 -38.84
C LEU A 44 4.00 -1.19 -39.89
N GLN A 45 4.63 -2.33 -39.59
CA GLN A 45 5.50 -3.05 -40.54
C GLN A 45 4.77 -4.16 -41.33
N SER A 46 3.54 -4.53 -40.97
CA SER A 46 2.77 -5.55 -41.72
C SER A 46 1.93 -5.00 -42.88
N VAL A 47 1.92 -3.68 -43.12
CA VAL A 47 1.17 -3.05 -44.22
C VAL A 47 2.15 -2.62 -45.32
N GLY A 48 2.72 -3.57 -46.04
CA GLY A 48 3.65 -3.25 -47.12
C GLY A 48 4.18 -4.43 -47.93
N LYS A 49 3.32 -5.03 -48.77
CA LYS A 49 3.65 -5.68 -50.08
C LYS A 49 2.35 -6.19 -50.75
N VAL A 50 1.86 -5.54 -51.83
CA VAL A 50 1.99 -5.94 -53.27
C VAL A 50 1.00 -7.08 -53.63
N GLU A 51 0.10 -7.07 -54.64
CA GLU A 51 -0.08 -6.29 -55.87
C GLU A 51 -1.49 -6.50 -56.53
N HIS A 52 -1.85 -5.52 -57.37
CA HIS A 52 -2.76 -5.43 -58.53
C HIS A 52 -3.90 -6.43 -58.89
N GLY A 53 -5.07 -5.84 -59.21
CA GLY A 53 -6.13 -6.45 -60.02
C GLY A 53 -7.36 -5.55 -60.32
N GLN A 54 -7.27 -4.73 -61.37
CA GLN A 54 -8.33 -4.23 -62.28
C GLN A 54 -9.66 -3.56 -61.79
N ARG A 55 -9.78 -2.27 -62.17
CA ARG A 55 -10.83 -1.63 -63.01
C ARG A 55 -12.30 -1.62 -62.53
N SER A 56 -12.83 -0.44 -62.16
CA SER A 56 -13.79 0.35 -62.97
C SER A 56 -14.42 1.52 -62.17
N LYS A 57 -14.49 2.68 -62.85
CA LYS A 57 -15.41 3.84 -62.76
C LYS A 57 -16.41 3.93 -61.58
N GLU A 58 -16.46 5.09 -60.91
CA GLU A 58 -17.52 6.10 -61.09
C GLU A 58 -17.28 7.35 -60.20
N GLU A 59 -17.92 8.44 -60.62
CA GLU A 59 -17.78 9.82 -60.17
C GLU A 59 -18.41 10.10 -58.80
N GLY A 60 -17.98 11.18 -58.14
CA GLY A 60 -18.84 11.93 -57.22
C GLY A 60 -18.29 12.22 -55.82
N ALA A 61 -17.75 13.44 -55.67
CA ALA A 61 -17.89 14.35 -54.53
C ALA A 61 -17.96 13.77 -53.09
N LYS A 62 -16.89 14.00 -52.31
CA LYS A 62 -16.85 14.96 -51.20
C LYS A 62 -15.56 14.76 -50.42
N ASP A 63 -14.68 15.75 -50.54
CA ASP A 63 -13.57 16.00 -49.65
C ASP A 63 -14.11 16.21 -48.23
N THR A 64 -13.93 15.21 -47.38
CA THR A 64 -14.01 15.34 -45.93
C THR A 64 -12.71 14.77 -45.42
N THR A 65 -11.70 15.65 -45.34
CA THR A 65 -10.49 15.38 -44.56
C THR A 65 -10.95 15.07 -43.13
N ILE A 66 -10.95 13.79 -42.79
CA ILE A 66 -11.07 13.32 -41.41
C ILE A 66 -9.69 13.57 -40.81
N ASP A 67 -9.53 14.75 -40.21
CA ASP A 67 -8.47 14.97 -39.23
C ASP A 67 -8.67 13.91 -38.14
N HIS A 68 -7.85 12.87 -38.17
CA HIS A 68 -7.66 11.98 -37.03
C HIS A 68 -6.97 12.84 -35.97
N PRO A 69 -7.63 13.20 -34.85
CA PRO A 69 -6.86 13.65 -33.71
C PRO A 69 -6.02 12.45 -33.28
N GLU A 70 -4.71 12.60 -33.45
CA GLU A 70 -3.70 11.79 -32.79
C GLU A 70 -4.17 11.60 -31.34
N ASN A 71 -4.41 10.35 -30.95
CA ASN A 71 -4.56 9.98 -29.55
C ASN A 71 -3.18 10.20 -28.92
N GLU A 72 -2.86 11.46 -28.64
CA GLU A 72 -1.82 11.82 -27.70
C GLU A 72 -2.27 11.28 -26.36
N ASP A 73 -1.55 10.27 -25.89
CA ASP A 73 -1.64 9.64 -24.58
C ASP A 73 -1.21 10.69 -23.53
N PHE A 74 -2.02 11.74 -23.37
CA PHE A 74 -1.79 12.76 -22.38
C PHE A 74 -1.90 12.11 -21.01
N PRO A 75 -0.88 12.19 -20.14
CA PRO A 75 -1.04 11.76 -18.76
C PRO A 75 -2.21 12.54 -18.17
N LEU A 76 -3.28 11.82 -17.84
CA LEU A 76 -4.46 12.40 -17.21
C LEU A 76 -3.98 13.30 -16.06
N PRO A 77 -4.47 14.56 -15.97
CA PRO A 77 -4.04 15.46 -14.92
C PRO A 77 -4.18 14.77 -13.57
N ILE A 78 -3.13 14.83 -12.75
CA ILE A 78 -3.19 14.32 -11.38
C ILE A 78 -4.31 15.09 -10.68
N GLN A 79 -5.47 14.47 -10.55
CA GLN A 79 -6.59 15.05 -9.82
C GLN A 79 -6.37 14.76 -8.33
N PRO A 80 -6.33 15.80 -7.48
CA PRO A 80 -6.26 15.59 -6.04
C PRO A 80 -7.40 14.71 -5.58
N ALA A 81 -7.12 13.73 -4.69
CA ALA A 81 -8.16 12.90 -4.11
C ALA A 81 -9.22 13.76 -3.41
N THR A 82 -10.48 13.52 -3.76
CA THR A 82 -11.64 14.08 -3.07
C THR A 82 -11.73 13.53 -1.64
N ASP A 83 -12.45 14.22 -0.77
CA ASP A 83 -12.65 13.75 0.62
C ASP A 83 -13.38 12.40 0.68
N ALA A 84 -14.29 12.13 -0.27
CA ALA A 84 -14.96 10.84 -0.37
C ALA A 84 -13.97 9.72 -0.72
N GLU A 85 -13.10 9.96 -1.71
CA GLU A 85 -12.04 9.02 -2.09
C GLU A 85 -11.06 8.75 -0.95
N LYS A 86 -10.63 9.80 -0.24
CA LYS A 86 -9.79 9.67 0.97
C LYS A 86 -10.49 8.83 2.03
N ALA A 87 -11.77 9.07 2.28
CA ALA A 87 -12.54 8.31 3.27
C ALA A 87 -12.66 6.82 2.92
N GLU A 88 -12.82 6.48 1.65
CA GLU A 88 -12.78 5.09 1.19
C GLU A 88 -11.42 4.44 1.39
N VAL A 89 -10.33 5.15 1.06
CA VAL A 89 -8.97 4.66 1.23
C VAL A 89 -8.65 4.41 2.72
N VAL A 90 -9.04 5.34 3.60
CA VAL A 90 -8.89 5.16 5.06
C VAL A 90 -9.74 4.01 5.58
N THR A 91 -10.96 3.84 5.06
CA THR A 91 -11.82 2.71 5.43
C THR A 91 -11.18 1.39 5.05
N GLN A 92 -10.60 1.30 3.84
CA GLN A 92 -9.88 0.11 3.40
C GLN A 92 -8.63 -0.16 4.25
N TYR A 93 -7.85 0.87 4.55
CA TYR A 93 -6.70 0.76 5.44
C TYR A 93 -7.11 0.23 6.83
N ALA A 94 -8.18 0.79 7.40
CA ALA A 94 -8.71 0.39 8.70
C ALA A 94 -9.20 -1.07 8.69
N GLU A 95 -9.82 -1.53 7.60
CA GLU A 95 -10.23 -2.94 7.42
C GLU A 95 -9.02 -3.88 7.39
N LEU A 96 -7.97 -3.51 6.65
CA LEU A 96 -6.72 -4.28 6.61
C LEU A 96 -6.06 -4.35 7.99
N PHE A 97 -5.97 -3.21 8.69
CA PHE A 97 -5.39 -3.14 10.03
C PHE A 97 -6.18 -3.98 11.04
N CYS A 98 -7.51 -3.79 11.10
CA CYS A 98 -8.34 -4.56 12.02
C CYS A 98 -8.25 -6.07 11.74
N SER A 99 -8.27 -6.47 10.47
CA SER A 99 -8.10 -7.88 10.08
C SER A 99 -6.75 -8.44 10.53
N HIS A 100 -5.66 -7.68 10.36
CA HIS A 100 -4.34 -8.05 10.84
C HIS A 100 -4.30 -8.26 12.36
N ILE A 101 -4.88 -7.33 13.12
CA ILE A 101 -4.96 -7.43 14.58
C ILE A 101 -5.83 -8.63 15.00
N ASP A 102 -6.99 -8.85 14.37
CA ASP A 102 -7.86 -10.01 14.65
C ASP A 102 -7.15 -11.33 14.38
N MET A 103 -6.37 -11.42 13.29
CA MET A 103 -5.59 -12.63 12.98
C MET A 103 -4.45 -12.85 13.98
N LYS A 104 -3.76 -11.78 14.37
CA LYS A 104 -2.56 -11.86 15.21
C LYS A 104 -2.88 -12.19 16.66
N PHE A 105 -4.00 -11.67 17.15
CA PHE A 105 -4.49 -11.87 18.51
C PHE A 105 -5.79 -12.68 18.51
N ALA A 106 -5.85 -13.68 17.62
CA ALA A 106 -7.00 -14.56 17.45
C ALA A 106 -7.33 -15.35 18.72
N ASP A 107 -6.35 -15.51 19.62
CA ASP A 107 -6.57 -16.12 20.92
C ASP A 107 -6.86 -15.06 21.98
N THR A 108 -7.86 -15.37 22.82
CA THR A 108 -8.34 -14.65 24.01
C THR A 108 -9.39 -13.53 23.82
N SER A 109 -10.64 -13.89 24.18
CA SER A 109 -11.67 -13.08 24.86
C SER A 109 -12.62 -12.15 24.08
N ASN A 110 -12.71 -12.22 22.74
CA ASN A 110 -13.54 -11.33 21.90
C ASN A 110 -13.28 -9.81 22.10
N ARG A 111 -12.28 -9.44 22.90
CA ARG A 111 -12.00 -8.05 23.30
C ARG A 111 -11.40 -7.25 22.15
N VAL A 112 -10.46 -7.87 21.44
CA VAL A 112 -9.83 -7.32 20.24
C VAL A 112 -10.87 -7.12 19.14
N GLU A 113 -11.71 -8.13 18.90
CA GLU A 113 -12.82 -8.03 17.94
C GLU A 113 -13.78 -6.89 18.31
N LEU A 114 -14.07 -6.70 19.61
CA LEU A 114 -14.92 -5.58 20.08
C LEU A 114 -14.24 -4.22 19.89
N LEU A 115 -12.93 -4.12 20.14
CA LEU A 115 -12.12 -2.94 19.87
C LEU A 115 -12.16 -2.59 18.38
N ASN A 116 -11.83 -3.55 17.52
CA ASN A 116 -11.82 -3.40 16.07
C ASN A 116 -13.19 -2.97 15.54
N ARG A 117 -14.29 -3.60 16.01
CA ARG A 117 -15.64 -3.19 15.63
C ARG A 117 -15.94 -1.72 15.96
N GLN A 118 -15.55 -1.26 17.15
CA GLN A 118 -15.82 0.12 17.57
C GLN A 118 -14.98 1.16 16.84
N VAL A 119 -13.72 0.84 16.59
CA VAL A 119 -12.87 1.70 15.77
C VAL A 119 -13.45 1.80 14.36
N MET A 120 -13.80 0.66 13.74
CA MET A 120 -14.41 0.64 12.41
C MET A 120 -15.73 1.41 12.34
N GLU A 121 -16.59 1.29 13.36
CA GLU A 121 -17.81 2.06 13.45
C GLU A 121 -17.52 3.57 13.51
N THR A 122 -16.52 3.97 14.30
CA THR A 122 -16.10 5.37 14.44
C THR A 122 -15.53 5.92 13.12
N VAL A 123 -14.69 5.16 12.43
CA VAL A 123 -14.11 5.50 11.12
C VAL A 123 -15.22 5.74 10.09
N ARG A 124 -16.17 4.81 9.97
CA ARG A 124 -17.26 4.89 9.00
C ARG A 124 -18.21 6.06 9.30
N ARG A 125 -18.57 6.28 10.57
CA ARG A 125 -19.46 7.39 10.98
C ARG A 125 -18.81 8.76 10.80
N SER A 126 -17.53 8.89 11.09
CA SER A 126 -16.79 10.16 10.98
C SER A 126 -16.42 10.52 9.55
N LYS A 127 -16.56 9.59 8.59
CA LYS A 127 -16.04 9.72 7.22
C LYS A 127 -14.56 10.11 7.26
N CYS A 128 -13.77 9.35 8.03
CA CYS A 128 -12.39 9.68 8.33
C CYS A 128 -11.56 9.86 7.04
N THR A 129 -11.04 11.05 6.79
CA THR A 129 -10.29 11.38 5.56
C THR A 129 -8.78 11.35 5.71
N ASN A 130 -8.27 10.88 6.86
CA ASN A 130 -6.84 10.84 7.15
C ASN A 130 -6.50 9.63 8.01
N VAL A 131 -5.43 8.92 7.66
CA VAL A 131 -4.95 7.72 8.38
C VAL A 131 -4.54 8.04 9.82
N ARG A 132 -3.91 9.18 10.09
CA ARG A 132 -3.55 9.62 11.45
C ARG A 132 -4.76 9.67 12.37
N LYS A 133 -5.89 10.18 11.87
CA LYS A 133 -7.14 10.20 12.65
C LYS A 133 -7.65 8.80 12.95
N PHE A 134 -7.44 7.83 12.06
CA PHE A 134 -7.72 6.43 12.37
C PHE A 134 -6.84 5.92 13.53
N HIS A 135 -5.53 6.22 13.52
CA HIS A 135 -4.64 5.87 14.63
C HIS A 135 -5.08 6.54 15.94
N ASP A 136 -5.46 7.81 15.91
CA ASP A 136 -6.00 8.53 17.08
C ASP A 136 -7.26 7.83 17.64
N PHE A 137 -8.17 7.36 16.78
CA PHE A 137 -9.33 6.60 17.22
C PHE A 137 -8.91 5.28 17.88
N TYR A 138 -7.94 4.59 17.29
CA TYR A 138 -7.44 3.33 17.83
C TYR A 138 -6.80 3.56 19.21
N ASP A 139 -5.94 4.57 19.35
CA ASP A 139 -5.27 4.98 20.59
C ASP A 139 -6.26 5.36 21.69
N GLN A 140 -7.37 6.01 21.32
CA GLN A 140 -8.44 6.34 22.26
C GLN A 140 -9.19 5.11 22.81
N TRP A 141 -9.32 4.04 22.02
CA TRP A 141 -10.17 2.90 22.33
C TRP A 141 -9.41 1.71 22.93
N TYR A 142 -8.20 1.39 22.46
CA TYR A 142 -7.49 0.20 22.93
C TYR A 142 -7.21 0.19 24.45
N PRO A 143 -6.79 1.29 25.13
CA PRO A 143 -6.57 1.23 26.58
C PRO A 143 -7.88 1.04 27.35
N LYS A 144 -9.03 1.46 26.79
CA LYS A 144 -10.34 1.26 27.42
C LYS A 144 -10.82 -0.18 27.29
N ARG A 145 -10.51 -0.83 26.16
CA ARG A 145 -11.00 -2.19 25.83
C ARG A 145 -10.07 -3.29 26.32
N LEU A 146 -8.78 -3.00 26.44
CA LEU A 146 -7.74 -3.96 26.82
C LEU A 146 -7.18 -3.73 28.22
N LYS A 147 -7.78 -2.85 29.04
CA LYS A 147 -7.28 -2.50 30.38
C LYS A 147 -7.03 -3.71 31.30
N ASP A 148 -7.86 -4.75 31.23
CA ASP A 148 -7.72 -5.94 32.09
C ASP A 148 -6.84 -7.03 31.45
N THR A 149 -6.22 -6.73 30.31
CA THR A 149 -5.32 -7.60 29.55
C THR A 149 -4.05 -6.82 29.19
N PRO A 150 -3.20 -6.47 30.19
CA PRO A 150 -2.09 -5.56 30.00
C PRO A 150 -1.05 -6.05 28.99
N ASP A 151 -0.82 -7.36 28.89
CA ASP A 151 0.11 -7.94 27.90
C ASP A 151 -0.41 -7.71 26.48
N MET A 152 -1.68 -8.01 26.23
CA MET A 152 -2.34 -7.75 24.95
C MET A 152 -2.42 -6.26 24.63
N MET A 153 -2.66 -5.41 25.63
CA MET A 153 -2.65 -3.95 25.46
C MET A 153 -1.28 -3.45 24.97
N ASN A 154 -0.20 -3.98 25.54
CA ASN A 154 1.17 -3.66 25.10
C ASN A 154 1.42 -4.16 23.68
N GLU A 155 1.04 -5.40 23.37
CA GLU A 155 1.28 -5.96 22.03
C GLU A 155 0.49 -5.24 20.93
N VAL A 156 -0.78 -4.90 21.17
CA VAL A 156 -1.61 -4.10 20.25
C VAL A 156 -1.05 -2.69 20.11
N GLY A 157 -0.61 -2.07 21.21
CA GLY A 157 0.02 -0.75 21.17
C GLY A 157 1.33 -0.74 20.36
N LEU A 158 2.12 -1.82 20.44
CA LEU A 158 3.31 -1.98 19.61
C LEU A 158 2.96 -2.09 18.13
N GLU A 159 1.94 -2.87 17.74
CA GLU A 159 1.47 -2.89 16.34
C GLU A 159 1.07 -1.49 15.88
N LEU A 160 0.24 -0.80 16.67
CA LEU A 160 -0.30 0.50 16.30
C LEU A 160 0.82 1.50 16.01
N ASN A 161 1.81 1.55 16.90
CA ASN A 161 2.94 2.47 16.79
C ASN A 161 3.83 2.17 15.56
N GLU A 162 4.04 0.90 15.22
CA GLU A 162 4.85 0.55 14.04
C GLU A 162 4.21 1.02 12.72
N PHE A 163 2.89 0.87 12.60
CA PHE A 163 2.15 1.38 11.45
C PHE A 163 2.05 2.92 11.46
N GLU A 164 1.90 3.54 12.63
CA GLU A 164 1.81 4.99 12.77
C GLU A 164 3.10 5.70 12.34
N ILE A 165 4.26 5.15 12.71
CA ILE A 165 5.60 5.73 12.43
C ILE A 165 5.82 6.02 10.93
N VAL A 166 5.23 5.21 10.06
CA VAL A 166 5.45 5.27 8.60
C VAL A 166 4.29 5.91 7.85
N GLN A 167 3.18 6.19 8.56
CA GLN A 167 1.92 6.64 7.94
C GLN A 167 2.08 7.91 7.11
N ASP A 168 2.85 8.88 7.63
CA ASP A 168 2.96 10.20 7.02
C ASP A 168 3.65 10.12 5.66
N TRP A 169 4.62 9.20 5.52
CA TRP A 169 5.32 9.02 4.26
C TRP A 169 4.39 8.42 3.20
N TRP A 170 3.76 7.28 3.46
CA TRP A 170 2.99 6.61 2.39
C TRP A 170 1.64 7.27 2.14
N TRP A 171 1.04 7.92 3.13
CA TRP A 171 -0.28 8.53 2.98
C TRP A 171 -0.28 9.67 1.96
N GLU A 172 0.73 10.54 2.00
CA GLU A 172 0.87 11.65 1.06
C GLU A 172 1.01 11.15 -0.38
N HIS A 173 1.89 10.17 -0.61
CA HIS A 173 2.06 9.55 -1.93
C HIS A 173 0.80 8.84 -2.40
N CYS A 174 0.07 8.19 -1.48
CA CYS A 174 -1.17 7.50 -1.82
C CYS A 174 -2.22 8.46 -2.37
N ILE A 175 -2.48 9.59 -1.72
CA ILE A 175 -3.54 10.52 -2.14
C ILE A 175 -3.20 11.32 -3.40
N GLU A 176 -1.92 11.39 -3.76
CA GLU A 176 -1.43 12.00 -5.00
C GLU A 176 -1.57 11.08 -6.22
N LEU A 177 -1.88 9.79 -6.03
CA LEU A 177 -2.12 8.91 -7.18
C LEU A 177 -3.36 9.37 -7.97
N PRO A 178 -3.32 9.27 -9.31
CA PRO A 178 -4.31 9.91 -10.19
C PRO A 178 -5.68 9.22 -10.15
N THR A 179 -5.74 7.94 -9.77
CA THR A 179 -6.97 7.14 -9.83
C THR A 179 -7.29 6.50 -8.49
N GLN A 180 -8.57 6.42 -8.14
CA GLN A 180 -9.01 5.76 -6.91
C GLN A 180 -8.59 4.28 -6.86
N SER A 181 -8.60 3.57 -7.97
CA SER A 181 -8.07 2.20 -8.05
C SER A 181 -6.58 2.14 -7.72
N GLY A 182 -5.78 3.10 -8.22
CA GLY A 182 -4.37 3.23 -7.90
C GLY A 182 -4.13 3.46 -6.41
N ARG A 183 -4.90 4.36 -5.78
CA ARG A 183 -4.84 4.64 -4.33
C ARG A 183 -5.11 3.39 -3.51
N ARG A 184 -6.22 2.71 -3.81
CA ARG A 184 -6.64 1.49 -3.14
C ARG A 184 -5.64 0.34 -3.29
N GLY A 185 -5.07 0.18 -4.48
CA GLY A 185 -4.02 -0.81 -4.73
C GLY A 185 -2.74 -0.49 -3.94
N PHE A 186 -2.33 0.78 -3.93
CA PHE A 186 -1.14 1.21 -3.19
C PHE A 186 -1.25 0.96 -1.68
N VAL A 187 -2.43 1.20 -1.08
CA VAL A 187 -2.65 0.88 0.35
C VAL A 187 -2.47 -0.61 0.64
N VAL A 188 -2.98 -1.49 -0.23
CA VAL A 188 -2.81 -2.94 -0.06
C VAL A 188 -1.35 -3.33 -0.14
N ASP A 189 -0.62 -2.80 -1.13
CA ASP A 189 0.80 -3.09 -1.34
C ASP A 189 1.64 -2.63 -0.13
N VAL A 190 1.44 -1.38 0.33
CA VAL A 190 2.13 -0.83 1.50
C VAL A 190 1.80 -1.64 2.75
N PHE A 191 0.53 -1.94 2.98
CA PHE A 191 0.10 -2.70 4.15
C PHE A 191 0.74 -4.10 4.17
N GLY A 192 0.76 -4.78 3.03
CA GLY A 192 1.38 -6.10 2.86
C GLY A 192 2.86 -6.09 3.21
N ARG A 193 3.62 -5.13 2.64
CA ARG A 193 5.07 -5.03 2.92
C ARG A 193 5.37 -4.66 4.37
N LEU A 194 4.63 -3.72 4.96
CA LEU A 194 4.81 -3.37 6.36
C LEU A 194 4.59 -4.57 7.27
N LYS A 195 3.56 -5.37 6.99
CA LYS A 195 3.30 -6.60 7.72
C LYS A 195 4.46 -7.60 7.59
N GLU A 196 4.94 -7.85 6.37
CA GLU A 196 6.06 -8.77 6.11
C GLU A 196 7.34 -8.35 6.83
N GLU A 197 7.71 -7.06 6.73
CA GLU A 197 8.88 -6.51 7.43
C GLU A 197 8.76 -6.63 8.95
N LEU A 198 7.58 -6.37 9.51
CA LEU A 198 7.34 -6.50 10.94
C LEU A 198 7.43 -7.94 11.43
N ASP A 199 6.96 -8.89 10.65
CA ASP A 199 7.06 -10.31 10.97
C ASP A 199 8.52 -10.79 10.89
N VAL A 200 9.29 -10.33 9.88
CA VAL A 200 10.74 -10.61 9.76
C VAL A 200 11.54 -10.01 10.92
N LEU A 201 11.29 -8.75 11.27
CA LEU A 201 11.98 -8.09 12.38
C LEU A 201 11.76 -8.81 13.71
N ARG A 202 10.55 -9.32 13.96
CA ARG A 202 10.26 -10.10 15.17
C ARG A 202 10.92 -11.46 15.17
N MET A 203 11.00 -12.12 14.03
CA MET A 203 11.74 -13.38 13.93
C MET A 203 13.19 -13.21 14.39
N TYR A 204 13.86 -12.12 13.98
CA TYR A 204 15.22 -11.82 14.43
C TYR A 204 15.29 -11.52 15.94
N GLU A 205 14.30 -10.83 16.50
CA GLU A 205 14.26 -10.54 17.94
C GLU A 205 14.06 -11.81 18.78
N THR A 206 13.25 -12.74 18.30
CA THR A 206 13.08 -14.07 18.91
C THR A 206 14.37 -14.88 18.84
N ILE A 207 15.07 -14.86 17.70
CA ILE A 207 16.36 -15.54 17.53
C ILE A 207 17.40 -14.98 18.50
N ASP A 208 17.51 -13.65 18.61
CA ASP A 208 18.44 -13.01 19.54
C ASP A 208 18.12 -13.36 21.00
N ALA A 209 16.84 -13.38 21.38
CA ALA A 209 16.41 -13.78 22.71
C ALA A 209 16.77 -15.25 23.03
N LEU A 210 16.49 -16.17 22.10
CA LEU A 210 16.85 -17.59 22.22
C LEU A 210 18.37 -17.78 22.32
N PHE A 211 19.15 -16.97 21.60
CA PHE A 211 20.61 -17.04 21.65
C PHE A 211 21.17 -16.57 22.99
N GLU A 212 20.62 -15.51 23.59
CA GLU A 212 21.01 -15.05 24.92
C GLU A 212 20.57 -16.03 26.03
N GLU A 213 19.39 -16.63 25.92
CA GLU A 213 18.95 -17.70 26.81
C GLU A 213 19.89 -18.91 26.76
N TYR A 214 20.30 -19.33 25.56
CA TYR A 214 21.27 -20.41 25.37
C TYR A 214 22.62 -20.11 26.03
N LYS A 215 23.15 -18.89 25.85
CA LYS A 215 24.40 -18.46 26.52
C LYS A 215 24.27 -18.53 28.03
N HIS A 216 23.16 -18.04 28.58
CA HIS A 216 22.92 -18.07 30.03
C HIS A 216 22.76 -19.49 30.57
N ALA A 217 22.09 -20.38 29.84
CA ALA A 217 21.96 -21.79 30.22
C ALA A 217 23.32 -22.50 30.16
N SER A 218 24.11 -22.26 29.12
CA SER A 218 25.45 -22.83 28.98
C SER A 218 26.41 -22.33 30.07
N ALA A 219 26.32 -21.06 30.45
CA ALA A 219 27.15 -20.49 31.52
C ALA A 219 26.81 -21.01 32.92
N LYS A 220 25.58 -21.50 33.15
CA LYS A 220 25.16 -22.13 34.42
C LYS A 220 25.52 -23.62 34.50
N ALA A 221 25.84 -24.24 33.38
CA ALA A 221 26.20 -25.66 33.29
C ALA A 221 27.72 -25.92 33.43
N CYS A 222 28.53 -24.87 33.50
CA CYS A 222 29.97 -24.90 33.82
C CYS A 222 30.21 -24.46 35.26
#